data_AF-A0A059DXJ7-F1
#
_entry.id   AF-A0A059DXJ7-F1
#
_cell.length_a   1.000
_cell.length_b   1.000
_cell.length_c   1.000
_cell.angle_alpha   90.00
_cell.angle_beta   90.00
_cell.angle_gamma   90.00
#
_symmetry.space_group_name_H-M   'P 1'
#
loop_
_entity.id
_entity.type
_entity.pdbx_description
1 polymer ?
#
loop_
_entity_poly.entity_id
_entity_poly.type
_entity_poly.pdbx_seq_one_letter_code
_entity_poly.pdbx_strand_id
1 'polypeptide(L)'
;MLKSMLQKLKSGNGARTSSSDVVVPDISRVIKMPPSASSPDAAPSDPSIEHDPEELGDRAEAAVDDLSSRFEAWMQADLDKLKQAWAVAKEDGATSDDYKSLETCAHNIRGVATSYGYPAISRLCGSLCALLADTQPGENDALINLHVEACSAAFGSIGRGEAAQSVADAVCDALEERVAVKAKKSSE
;
A
#
# COMPACT_ATOMS: atom_id res chain seq x y z
N MET A 1 55.76 -4.82 -23.67
CA MET A 1 54.86 -5.72 -22.93
C MET A 1 53.70 -5.00 -22.20
N LEU A 2 53.63 -3.66 -22.16
CA LEU A 2 52.44 -2.95 -21.63
C LEU A 2 51.31 -2.69 -22.66
N LYS A 3 51.62 -2.64 -23.96
CA LYS A 3 50.58 -2.38 -25.00
C LYS A 3 49.64 -3.57 -25.25
N SER A 4 50.08 -4.80 -24.96
CA SER A 4 49.26 -6.02 -25.06
C SER A 4 48.32 -6.22 -23.87
N MET A 5 48.51 -5.48 -22.76
CA MET A 5 47.60 -5.49 -21.61
C MET A 5 46.45 -4.49 -21.74
N LEU A 6 46.64 -3.36 -22.42
CA LEU A 6 45.56 -2.39 -22.66
C LEU A 6 44.55 -2.84 -23.73
N GLN A 7 44.94 -3.74 -24.65
CA GLN A 7 44.03 -4.25 -25.69
C GLN A 7 43.07 -5.33 -25.17
N LYS A 8 43.33 -5.90 -23.99
CA LYS A 8 42.50 -6.94 -23.35
C LYS A 8 41.39 -6.36 -22.44
N LEU A 9 41.28 -5.04 -22.37
CA LEU A 9 40.22 -4.30 -21.67
C LEU A 9 39.09 -3.83 -22.60
N LYS A 10 39.16 -4.10 -23.92
CA LYS A 10 38.15 -3.64 -24.90
C LYS A 10 37.54 -4.76 -25.75
N SER A 11 37.41 -5.96 -25.19
CA SER A 11 36.52 -6.97 -25.77
C SER A 11 36.06 -7.92 -24.66
N GLY A 12 34.94 -7.56 -24.05
CA GLY A 12 34.23 -8.35 -23.05
C GLY A 12 32.75 -8.08 -23.25
N ASN A 13 32.13 -8.92 -24.07
CA ASN A 13 30.72 -8.91 -24.41
C ASN A 13 29.90 -9.18 -23.13
N GLY A 14 29.47 -8.12 -22.44
CA GLY A 14 28.44 -8.21 -21.41
C GLY A 14 27.09 -8.23 -22.09
N ALA A 15 26.54 -9.43 -22.31
CA ALA A 15 25.13 -9.58 -22.63
C ALA A 15 24.32 -8.82 -21.57
N ARG A 16 23.59 -7.78 -22.00
CA ARG A 16 22.61 -7.09 -21.16
C ARG A 16 21.50 -8.10 -20.87
N THR A 17 21.57 -8.75 -19.72
CA THR A 17 20.46 -9.48 -19.15
C THR A 17 19.40 -8.44 -18.79
N SER A 18 18.31 -8.44 -19.54
CA SER A 18 17.05 -7.88 -19.09
C SER A 18 16.62 -8.62 -17.81
N SER A 19 15.91 -7.92 -16.93
CA SER A 19 15.31 -8.41 -15.68
C SER A 19 16.16 -8.24 -14.41
N SER A 20 15.96 -7.10 -13.77
CA SER A 20 15.17 -7.12 -12.53
C SER A 20 14.42 -5.81 -12.52
N ASP A 21 13.14 -5.87 -12.87
CA ASP A 21 12.19 -4.81 -12.60
C ASP A 21 12.17 -4.65 -11.07
N VAL A 22 13.02 -3.77 -10.55
CA VAL A 22 12.84 -3.27 -9.20
C VAL A 22 11.56 -2.46 -9.31
N VAL A 23 10.44 -3.09 -8.95
CA VAL A 23 9.16 -2.42 -8.75
C VAL A 23 9.38 -1.44 -7.61
N VAL A 24 9.84 -0.24 -7.95
CA VAL A 24 9.87 0.88 -7.04
C VAL A 24 8.41 1.11 -6.63
N PRO A 25 8.07 0.99 -5.34
CA PRO A 25 6.72 1.30 -4.90
C PRO A 25 6.44 2.76 -5.28
N ASP A 26 5.35 2.97 -6.03
CA ASP A 26 4.95 4.29 -6.52
C ASP A 26 4.45 5.16 -5.35
N ILE A 27 5.40 5.71 -4.60
CA ILE A 27 5.21 6.66 -3.50
C ILE A 27 4.79 8.06 -4.00
N SER A 28 4.60 8.26 -5.31
CA SER A 28 4.19 9.54 -5.91
C SER A 28 2.80 10.01 -5.46
N ARG A 29 2.04 9.14 -4.78
CA ARG A 29 0.66 9.42 -4.34
C ARG A 29 0.58 10.18 -3.02
N VAL A 30 1.68 10.26 -2.26
CA VAL A 30 1.64 10.78 -0.88
C VAL A 30 1.43 12.30 -0.82
N ILE A 31 1.93 13.09 -1.78
CA ILE A 31 1.61 14.53 -1.87
C ILE A 31 1.74 15.01 -3.32
N LYS A 32 0.65 15.01 -4.09
CA LYS A 32 0.55 15.84 -5.30
C LYS A 32 -0.47 16.93 -5.02
N MET A 33 0.02 18.11 -4.61
CA MET A 33 -0.76 19.35 -4.64
C MET A 33 -1.43 19.45 -6.03
N PRO A 34 -2.73 19.80 -6.14
CA PRO A 34 -3.30 20.05 -7.46
C PRO A 34 -2.42 21.07 -8.19
N PRO A 35 -2.20 20.94 -9.50
CA PRO A 35 -1.48 21.97 -10.24
C PRO A 35 -2.24 23.28 -10.01
N SER A 36 -1.56 24.25 -9.37
CA SER A 36 -2.04 25.62 -9.34
C SER A 36 -2.29 26.01 -10.79
N ALA A 37 -3.56 26.26 -11.13
CA ALA A 37 -3.97 26.73 -12.45
C ALA A 37 -3.34 28.10 -12.71
N SER A 38 -2.07 28.08 -13.09
CA SER A 38 -1.28 29.26 -13.39
C SER A 38 -1.33 29.40 -14.90
N SER A 39 -2.42 29.98 -15.40
CA SER A 39 -2.44 30.53 -16.76
C SER A 39 -1.53 31.76 -16.76
N PRO A 40 -0.49 31.83 -17.61
CA PRO A 40 0.35 33.02 -17.69
C PRO A 40 -0.19 33.96 -18.79
N ASP A 41 -1.34 34.59 -18.55
CA ASP A 41 -1.66 35.90 -19.15
C ASP A 41 -2.90 36.52 -18.49
N ALA A 42 -2.69 37.32 -17.44
CA ALA A 42 -3.71 38.25 -16.97
C ALA A 42 -3.05 39.39 -16.18
N ALA A 43 -3.13 40.60 -16.72
CA ALA A 43 -2.96 41.85 -15.99
C ALA A 43 -4.26 42.66 -16.12
N PRO A 44 -4.55 43.65 -15.26
CA PRO A 44 -4.26 43.77 -13.83
C PRO A 44 -5.51 43.49 -12.97
N SER A 45 -5.26 43.30 -11.68
CA SER A 45 -6.18 43.04 -10.57
C SER A 45 -7.40 43.97 -10.47
N ASP A 46 -8.59 43.38 -10.46
CA ASP A 46 -9.83 44.01 -9.97
C ASP A 46 -9.97 43.78 -8.45
N PRO A 47 -10.02 44.83 -7.62
CA PRO A 47 -10.15 44.71 -6.18
C PRO A 47 -11.62 44.56 -5.81
N SER A 48 -12.11 43.31 -5.73
CA SER A 48 -13.19 42.82 -4.85
C SER A 48 -13.75 41.52 -5.42
N ILE A 49 -12.99 40.42 -5.32
CA ILE A 49 -13.64 39.11 -5.34
C ILE A 49 -14.19 38.89 -3.93
N GLU A 50 -15.34 39.49 -3.65
CA GLU A 50 -16.23 39.03 -2.59
C GLU A 50 -16.80 37.70 -3.09
N HIS A 51 -16.13 36.59 -2.80
CA HIS A 51 -16.79 35.30 -2.91
C HIS A 51 -17.81 35.20 -1.78
N ASP A 52 -19.05 34.86 -2.14
CA ASP A 52 -20.07 34.53 -1.17
C ASP A 52 -19.53 33.41 -0.26
N PRO A 53 -19.51 33.58 1.08
CA PRO A 53 -19.06 32.53 1.99
C PRO A 53 -19.81 31.21 1.77
N GLU A 54 -21.05 31.23 1.28
CA GLU A 54 -21.78 30.02 0.91
C GLU A 54 -21.16 29.32 -0.32
N GLU A 55 -20.85 30.06 -1.39
CA GLU A 55 -20.21 29.51 -2.60
C GLU A 55 -18.81 28.92 -2.30
N LEU A 56 -18.04 29.60 -1.44
CA LEU A 56 -16.76 29.11 -0.94
C LEU A 56 -16.91 27.83 -0.12
N GLY A 57 -17.95 27.76 0.71
CA GLY A 57 -18.30 26.58 1.52
C GLY A 57 -18.60 25.39 0.63
N ASP A 58 -19.54 25.54 -0.31
CA ASP A 58 -19.95 24.49 -1.25
C ASP A 58 -18.76 23.96 -2.06
N ARG A 59 -17.87 24.86 -2.52
CA ARG A 59 -16.68 24.47 -3.26
C ARG A 59 -15.67 23.70 -2.39
N ALA A 60 -15.55 24.05 -1.12
CA ALA A 60 -14.67 23.35 -0.19
C ALA A 60 -15.19 21.94 0.12
N GLU A 61 -16.49 21.80 0.37
CA GLU A 61 -17.14 20.51 0.62
C GLU A 61 -17.01 19.58 -0.61
N ALA A 62 -17.31 20.09 -1.81
CA ALA A 62 -17.16 19.31 -3.04
C ALA A 62 -15.71 18.83 -3.27
N ALA A 63 -14.71 19.64 -2.92
CA ALA A 63 -13.31 19.25 -3.04
C ALA A 63 -12.91 18.18 -2.01
N VAL A 64 -13.47 18.22 -0.79
CA VAL A 64 -13.26 17.20 0.24
C VAL A 64 -13.91 15.88 -0.17
N ASP A 65 -15.12 15.92 -0.74
CA ASP A 65 -15.81 14.72 -1.22
C ASP A 65 -15.06 14.06 -2.39
N ASP A 66 -14.56 14.85 -3.36
CA ASP A 66 -13.71 14.32 -4.44
C ASP A 66 -12.46 13.63 -3.86
N LEU A 67 -11.77 14.27 -2.92
CA LEU A 67 -10.57 13.71 -2.31
C LEU A 67 -10.87 12.41 -1.54
N SER A 68 -11.95 12.40 -0.77
CA SER A 68 -12.40 11.23 -0.01
C SER A 68 -12.69 10.05 -0.93
N SER A 69 -13.42 10.29 -2.03
CA SER A 69 -13.73 9.26 -3.03
C SER A 69 -12.47 8.66 -3.67
N ARG A 70 -11.42 9.49 -3.86
CA ARG A 70 -10.13 9.05 -4.39
C ARG A 70 -9.37 8.17 -3.41
N PHE A 71 -9.40 8.48 -2.11
CA PHE A 71 -8.80 7.63 -1.09
C PHE A 71 -9.47 6.26 -1.00
N GLU A 72 -10.80 6.22 -1.09
CA GLU A 72 -11.56 4.96 -1.15
C GLU A 72 -11.15 4.13 -2.38
N ALA A 73 -11.15 4.74 -3.57
CA ALA A 73 -10.75 4.06 -4.80
C ALA A 73 -9.29 3.55 -4.76
N TRP A 74 -8.38 4.30 -4.17
CA TRP A 74 -6.98 3.88 -4.01
C TRP A 74 -6.84 2.74 -3.01
N MET A 75 -7.53 2.81 -1.87
CA MET A 75 -7.52 1.73 -0.88
C MET A 75 -8.09 0.44 -1.47
N GLN A 76 -9.22 0.50 -2.19
CA GLN A 76 -9.78 -0.66 -2.89
C GLN A 76 -8.77 -1.26 -3.87
N ALA A 77 -8.13 -0.42 -4.70
CA ALA A 77 -7.15 -0.90 -5.67
C ALA A 77 -5.92 -1.55 -5.01
N ASP A 78 -5.48 -1.07 -3.85
CA ASP A 78 -4.37 -1.68 -3.11
C ASP A 78 -4.79 -2.99 -2.44
N LEU A 79 -6.00 -3.07 -1.88
CA LEU A 79 -6.56 -4.34 -1.38
C LEU A 79 -6.74 -5.38 -2.48
N ASP A 80 -7.15 -4.98 -3.67
CA ASP A 80 -7.26 -5.88 -4.82
C ASP A 80 -5.91 -6.47 -5.20
N LYS A 81 -4.83 -5.67 -5.16
CA LYS A 81 -3.46 -6.17 -5.37
C LYS A 81 -3.03 -7.13 -4.27
N LEU A 82 -3.33 -6.83 -3.01
CA LEU A 82 -3.05 -7.73 -1.88
C LEU A 82 -3.74 -9.08 -2.07
N LYS A 83 -5.02 -9.08 -2.44
CA LYS A 83 -5.80 -10.30 -2.69
C LYS A 83 -5.26 -11.09 -3.87
N GLN A 84 -4.85 -10.42 -4.94
CA GLN A 84 -4.21 -11.06 -6.09
C GLN A 84 -2.86 -11.70 -5.72
N ALA A 85 -2.01 -10.98 -4.99
CA ALA A 85 -0.74 -11.51 -4.51
C ALA A 85 -0.94 -12.73 -3.61
N TRP A 86 -1.94 -12.70 -2.72
CA TRP A 86 -2.27 -13.86 -1.89
C TRP A 86 -2.83 -15.02 -2.73
N ALA A 87 -3.66 -14.74 -3.73
CA ALA A 87 -4.20 -15.76 -4.61
C ALA A 87 -3.09 -16.52 -5.37
N VAL A 88 -1.98 -15.86 -5.71
CA VAL A 88 -0.80 -16.52 -6.30
C VAL A 88 -0.01 -17.28 -5.24
N ALA A 89 0.25 -16.66 -4.08
CA ALA A 89 1.09 -17.23 -3.02
C ALA A 89 0.47 -18.45 -2.32
N LYS A 90 -0.83 -18.69 -2.46
CA LYS A 90 -1.53 -19.86 -1.88
C LYS A 90 -1.60 -21.07 -2.83
N GLU A 91 -1.19 -20.93 -4.09
CA GLU A 91 -1.23 -22.04 -5.04
C GLU A 91 -0.11 -23.05 -4.78
N ASP A 92 -0.34 -24.30 -5.19
CA ASP A 92 0.68 -25.34 -5.11
C ASP A 92 1.91 -24.96 -5.93
N GLY A 93 3.08 -24.99 -5.30
CA GLY A 93 4.35 -24.61 -5.93
C GLY A 93 4.70 -23.12 -5.82
N ALA A 94 3.97 -22.35 -5.00
CA ALA A 94 4.35 -20.99 -4.66
C ALA A 94 5.80 -20.89 -4.17
N THR A 95 6.47 -19.82 -4.57
CA THR A 95 7.87 -19.54 -4.29
C THR A 95 8.03 -18.52 -3.17
N SER A 96 9.26 -18.40 -2.65
CA SER A 96 9.59 -17.31 -1.72
C SER A 96 9.38 -15.93 -2.33
N ASP A 97 9.47 -15.77 -3.65
CA ASP A 97 9.24 -14.49 -4.32
C ASP A 97 7.75 -14.14 -4.40
N ASP A 98 6.85 -15.13 -4.44
CA ASP A 98 5.40 -14.91 -4.33
C ASP A 98 5.03 -14.38 -2.92
N TYR A 99 5.64 -14.95 -1.88
CA TYR A 99 5.48 -14.47 -0.50
C TYR A 99 6.06 -13.07 -0.29
N LYS A 100 7.22 -12.75 -0.87
CA LYS A 100 7.77 -11.38 -0.86
C LYS A 100 6.88 -10.39 -1.59
N SER A 101 6.24 -10.81 -2.69
CA SER A 101 5.29 -9.97 -3.43
C SER A 101 4.08 -9.63 -2.56
N LEU A 102 3.55 -10.63 -1.84
CA LEU A 102 2.49 -10.43 -0.86
C LEU A 102 2.92 -9.51 0.28
N GLU A 103 4.11 -9.73 0.85
CA GLU A 103 4.68 -8.88 1.91
C GLU A 103 4.82 -7.43 1.45
N THR A 104 5.27 -7.22 0.21
CA THR A 104 5.40 -5.89 -0.40
C THR A 104 4.05 -5.19 -0.52
N CYS A 105 3.00 -5.89 -0.95
CA CYS A 105 1.65 -5.34 -0.98
C CYS A 105 1.17 -4.93 0.43
N ALA A 106 1.35 -5.80 1.42
CA ALA A 106 0.98 -5.51 2.81
C ALA A 106 1.77 -4.30 3.36
N HIS A 107 3.08 -4.23 3.09
CA HIS A 107 3.95 -3.14 3.54
C HIS A 107 3.50 -1.78 2.98
N ASN A 108 3.19 -1.73 1.68
CA ASN A 108 2.73 -0.52 1.03
C ASN A 108 1.41 -0.03 1.63
N ILE A 109 0.44 -0.94 1.81
CA ILE A 109 -0.86 -0.61 2.43
C ILE A 109 -0.65 -0.10 3.86
N ARG A 110 0.18 -0.78 4.66
CA ARG A 110 0.50 -0.35 6.03
C ARG A 110 0.94 1.11 6.07
N GLY A 111 1.78 1.54 5.13
CA GLY A 111 2.33 2.89 5.06
C GLY A 111 1.32 3.98 4.70
N VAL A 112 0.23 3.65 3.99
CA VAL A 112 -0.72 4.65 3.46
C VAL A 112 -2.12 4.58 4.07
N ALA A 113 -2.52 3.42 4.62
CA ALA A 113 -3.89 3.17 5.04
C ALA A 113 -4.41 4.15 6.11
N THR A 114 -3.58 4.52 7.10
CA THR A 114 -3.95 5.51 8.12
C THR A 114 -4.23 6.88 7.51
N SER A 115 -3.43 7.30 6.52
CA SER A 115 -3.60 8.58 5.82
C SER A 115 -4.89 8.64 5.01
N TYR A 116 -5.39 7.48 4.57
CA TYR A 116 -6.66 7.36 3.86
C TYR A 116 -7.86 7.17 4.80
N GLY A 117 -7.65 7.10 6.13
CA GLY A 117 -8.72 6.92 7.12
C GLY A 117 -9.01 5.46 7.50
N TYR A 118 -8.09 4.52 7.21
CA TYR A 118 -8.26 3.08 7.48
C TYR A 118 -7.23 2.55 8.50
N PRO A 119 -7.27 2.97 9.78
CA PRO A 119 -6.27 2.58 10.78
C PRO A 119 -6.26 1.08 11.08
N ALA A 120 -7.44 0.42 11.09
CA ALA A 120 -7.53 -1.03 11.27
C ALA A 120 -6.81 -1.80 10.14
N ILE A 121 -6.96 -1.35 8.90
CA ILE A 121 -6.25 -1.97 7.75
C ILE A 121 -4.74 -1.78 7.88
N SER A 122 -4.27 -0.62 8.35
CA SER A 122 -2.84 -0.40 8.63
C SER A 122 -2.31 -1.38 9.66
N ARG A 123 -3.05 -1.59 10.77
CA ARG A 123 -2.70 -2.56 11.83
C ARG A 123 -2.63 -3.98 11.29
N LEU A 124 -3.69 -4.42 10.60
CA LEU A 124 -3.77 -5.76 10.01
C LEU A 124 -2.62 -6.03 9.03
N CYS A 125 -2.28 -5.06 8.16
CA CYS A 125 -1.14 -5.21 7.25
C CYS A 125 0.21 -5.21 7.99
N GLY A 126 0.33 -4.46 9.09
CA GLY A 126 1.51 -4.51 9.96
C GLY A 126 1.70 -5.88 10.61
N SER A 127 0.63 -6.46 11.15
CA SER A 127 0.63 -7.83 11.70
C SER A 127 0.95 -8.87 10.62
N LEU A 128 0.38 -8.71 9.42
CA LEU A 128 0.66 -9.58 8.29
C LEU A 128 2.13 -9.52 7.84
N CYS A 129 2.75 -8.33 7.78
CA CYS A 129 4.19 -8.22 7.51
C CYS A 129 5.01 -8.97 8.57
N ALA A 130 4.67 -8.82 9.86
CA ALA A 130 5.38 -9.52 10.93
C ALA A 130 5.24 -11.04 10.83
N LEU A 131 4.07 -11.52 10.39
CA LEU A 131 3.85 -12.94 10.11
C LEU A 131 4.70 -13.44 8.93
N LEU A 132 4.72 -12.67 7.83
CA LEU A 132 5.40 -13.07 6.59
C LEU A 132 6.93 -13.06 6.71
N ALA A 133 7.49 -12.22 7.59
CA ALA A 133 8.95 -12.09 7.77
C ALA A 133 9.68 -13.42 8.00
N ASP A 134 9.06 -14.35 8.74
CA ASP A 134 9.63 -15.67 9.07
C ASP A 134 8.83 -16.84 8.46
N THR A 135 7.88 -16.57 7.56
CA THR A 135 7.02 -17.59 6.96
C THR A 135 7.60 -18.12 5.65
N GLN A 136 7.69 -19.44 5.51
CA GLN A 136 8.07 -20.10 4.26
C GLN A 136 6.83 -20.43 3.40
N PRO A 137 6.98 -20.63 2.07
CA PRO A 137 5.86 -21.01 1.22
C PRO A 137 5.12 -22.26 1.70
N GLY A 138 3.79 -22.17 1.76
CA GLY A 138 2.89 -23.22 2.28
C GLY A 138 2.76 -23.26 3.80
N GLU A 139 3.46 -22.38 4.52
CA GLU A 139 3.29 -22.26 5.96
C GLU A 139 2.22 -21.21 6.31
N ASN A 140 1.31 -21.62 7.18
CA ASN A 140 0.26 -20.78 7.76
C ASN A 140 -0.57 -19.90 6.83
N ASP A 141 -0.87 -20.47 5.68
CA ASP A 141 -1.89 -20.05 4.74
C ASP A 141 -3.20 -19.63 5.42
N ALA A 142 -3.68 -20.41 6.39
CA ALA A 142 -4.93 -20.10 7.09
C ALA A 142 -4.86 -18.75 7.83
N LEU A 143 -3.73 -18.45 8.47
CA LEU A 143 -3.56 -17.21 9.21
C LEU A 143 -3.32 -16.03 8.27
N ILE A 144 -2.57 -16.23 7.18
CA ILE A 144 -2.39 -15.24 6.12
C ILE A 144 -3.74 -14.88 5.47
N ASN A 145 -4.49 -15.90 5.05
CA ASN A 145 -5.82 -15.72 4.47
C ASN A 145 -6.75 -14.94 5.40
N LEU A 146 -6.71 -15.25 6.70
CA LEU A 146 -7.52 -14.54 7.69
C LEU A 146 -7.17 -13.05 7.78
N HIS A 147 -5.89 -12.66 7.66
CA HIS A 147 -5.50 -11.25 7.60
C HIS A 147 -6.03 -10.56 6.33
N VAL A 148 -5.90 -11.21 5.16
CA VAL A 148 -6.36 -10.66 3.87
C VAL A 148 -7.89 -10.46 3.87
N GLU A 149 -8.63 -11.42 4.41
CA GLU A 149 -10.08 -11.31 4.56
C GLU A 149 -10.48 -10.27 5.62
N ALA A 150 -9.75 -10.18 6.73
CA ALA A 150 -9.97 -9.14 7.74
C ALA A 150 -9.78 -7.73 7.16
N CYS A 151 -8.79 -7.52 6.29
CA CYS A 151 -8.61 -6.24 5.58
C CYS A 151 -9.81 -5.92 4.69
N SER A 152 -10.31 -6.90 3.93
CA SER A 152 -11.50 -6.74 3.07
C SER A 152 -12.75 -6.42 3.90
N ALA A 153 -12.93 -7.09 5.03
CA ALA A 153 -14.06 -6.87 5.94
C ALA A 153 -13.99 -5.50 6.61
N ALA A 154 -12.80 -5.08 7.06
CA ALA A 154 -12.58 -3.77 7.67
C ALA A 154 -12.84 -2.63 6.69
N PHE A 155 -12.51 -2.80 5.41
CA PHE A 155 -12.83 -1.82 4.37
C PHE A 155 -14.34 -1.64 4.22
N GLY A 156 -15.10 -2.73 4.14
CA GLY A 156 -16.56 -2.71 3.99
C GLY A 156 -17.35 -2.31 5.25
N SER A 157 -16.69 -2.20 6.40
CA SER A 157 -17.32 -1.83 7.69
C SER A 157 -17.18 -0.34 8.04
N ILE A 158 -16.38 0.42 7.29
CA ILE A 158 -16.22 1.87 7.50
C ILE A 158 -17.57 2.58 7.44
N GLY A 159 -17.77 3.56 8.32
CA GLY A 159 -18.99 4.36 8.40
C GLY A 159 -20.19 3.66 9.05
N ARG A 160 -20.05 2.40 9.50
CA ARG A 160 -21.14 1.65 10.15
C ARG A 160 -21.29 1.88 11.66
N GLY A 161 -20.63 2.90 12.21
CA GLY A 161 -20.72 3.31 13.61
C GLY A 161 -19.78 2.57 14.56
N GLU A 162 -19.87 2.92 15.85
CA GLU A 162 -18.91 2.50 16.90
C GLU A 162 -18.81 0.99 17.09
N ALA A 163 -19.94 0.26 16.96
CA ALA A 163 -19.94 -1.19 17.10
C ALA A 163 -19.07 -1.88 16.03
N ALA A 164 -19.12 -1.41 14.79
CA ALA A 164 -18.31 -1.96 13.70
C ALA A 164 -16.81 -1.66 13.92
N GLN A 165 -16.50 -0.46 14.42
CA GLN A 165 -15.13 -0.07 14.78
C GLN A 165 -14.58 -0.95 15.91
N SER A 166 -15.36 -1.16 16.98
CA SER A 166 -14.97 -2.01 18.10
C SER A 166 -14.73 -3.46 17.66
N VAL A 167 -15.53 -3.99 16.74
CA VAL A 167 -15.30 -5.32 16.16
C VAL A 167 -14.00 -5.36 15.35
N ALA A 168 -13.73 -4.34 14.53
CA ALA A 168 -12.48 -4.27 13.76
C ALA A 168 -11.25 -4.22 14.68
N ASP A 169 -11.32 -3.46 15.77
CA ASP A 169 -10.24 -3.37 16.76
C ASP A 169 -10.01 -4.71 17.46
N ALA A 170 -11.08 -5.40 17.88
CA ALA A 170 -10.98 -6.72 18.49
C ALA A 170 -10.39 -7.78 17.54
N VAL A 171 -10.71 -7.70 16.24
CA VAL A 171 -10.09 -8.56 15.21
C VAL A 171 -8.60 -8.26 15.07
N CYS A 172 -8.20 -6.98 15.07
CA CYS A 172 -6.79 -6.61 15.05
C CYS A 172 -6.04 -7.20 16.26
N ASP A 173 -6.57 -7.00 17.47
CA ASP A 173 -5.96 -7.49 18.71
C ASP A 173 -5.78 -9.02 18.68
N ALA A 174 -6.81 -9.76 18.27
CA ALA A 174 -6.78 -11.22 18.23
C ALA A 174 -5.77 -11.76 17.20
N LEU A 175 -5.64 -11.11 16.04
CA LEU A 175 -4.68 -11.52 15.01
C LEU A 175 -3.24 -11.17 15.41
N GLU A 176 -3.01 -9.98 15.97
CA GLU A 176 -1.72 -9.57 16.49
C GLU A 176 -1.24 -10.51 17.60
N GLU A 177 -2.12 -10.88 18.54
CA GLU A 177 -1.82 -11.87 19.58
C GLU A 177 -1.47 -13.23 18.96
N ARG A 178 -2.25 -13.67 17.95
CA ARG A 178 -2.02 -14.97 17.31
C ARG A 178 -0.66 -15.03 16.60
N VAL A 179 -0.28 -13.95 15.93
CA VAL A 179 1.04 -13.81 15.29
C VAL A 179 2.15 -13.81 16.36
N ALA A 180 1.98 -13.07 17.45
CA ALA A 180 2.96 -13.04 18.54
C ALA A 180 3.16 -14.40 19.22
N VAL A 181 2.11 -15.18 19.43
CA VAL A 181 2.20 -16.55 19.97
C VAL A 181 2.96 -17.46 19.01
N LYS A 182 2.72 -17.34 17.70
CA LYS A 182 3.47 -18.13 16.72
C LYS A 182 4.95 -17.76 16.70
N ALA A 183 5.29 -16.47 16.70
CA ALA A 183 6.68 -16.02 16.71
C ALA A 183 7.49 -16.59 17.88
N LYS A 184 6.88 -16.68 19.08
CA LYS A 184 7.49 -17.32 20.25
C LYS A 184 7.76 -18.80 20.02
N LYS A 185 6.79 -19.53 19.48
CA LYS A 185 6.93 -20.98 19.20
C LYS A 185 8.01 -21.30 18.18
N SER A 186 8.27 -20.41 17.22
CA SER A 186 9.35 -20.60 16.24
C SER A 186 10.75 -20.37 16.82
N SER A 187 10.86 -19.76 18.01
CA SER A 187 12.13 -19.43 18.67
C SER A 187 12.59 -20.45 19.74
N GLU A 188 11.73 -21.42 20.07
CA GLU A 188 12.00 -22.53 21.01
C GLU A 188 12.44 -23.79 20.26
#